data_AF-A0A9D5WKB2-F1
#
_entry.id   AF-A0A9D5WKB2-F1
#
_cell.length_a   1.000
_cell.length_b   1.000
_cell.length_c   1.000
_cell.angle_alpha   90.00
_cell.angle_beta   90.00
_cell.angle_gamma   90.00
#
_symmetry.space_group_name_H-M   'P 1'
#
loop_
_entity.id
_entity.type
_entity.pdbx_description
1 polymer ?
#
loop_
_entity_poly.entity_id
_entity_poly.type
_entity_poly.pdbx_seq_one_letter_code
_entity_poly.pdbx_strand_id
1 'polypeptide(L)' 'MMKTITFITGNPHKLEEAKSVLKDYGIVVEPLQIDIDGIQHHDPLKITEAKVKSAYEKAGQPVVVNNC' A
#
# COMPACT_ATOMS: atom_id res chain seq x y z
N MET A 1 -21.58 4.28 4.95
CA MET A 1 -20.31 4.36 5.70
C MET A 1 -19.19 4.39 4.68
N MET A 2 -18.39 5.45 4.65
CA MET A 2 -17.22 5.56 3.78
C MET A 2 -16.07 4.79 4.45
N LYS A 3 -15.42 3.88 3.71
CA LYS A 3 -14.29 3.10 4.24
C LYS A 3 -13.00 3.78 3.80
N THR A 4 -12.05 3.94 4.70
CA THR A 4 -10.74 4.53 4.39
C THR A 4 -9.67 3.47 4.45
N ILE A 5 -8.75 3.48 3.48
CA ILE A 5 -7.55 2.66 3.50
C ILE A 5 -6.31 3.55 3.42
N THR A 6 -5.28 3.18 4.16
CA THR A 6 -3.96 3.77 4.05
C THR A 6 -3.17 3.01 3.00
N PHE A 7 -2.83 3.67 1.89
CA PHE A 7 -2.12 3.06 0.77
C PHE A 7 -0.67 3.53 0.73
N ILE A 8 0.25 2.58 0.82
CA ILE A 8 1.69 2.85 0.87
C ILE A 8 2.29 2.65 -0.51
N THR A 9 2.67 3.75 -1.15
CA THR A 9 3.33 3.75 -2.45
C THR A 9 4.20 5.00 -2.61
N GLY A 10 5.39 4.83 -3.19
CA GLY A 10 6.18 5.96 -3.71
C GLY A 10 5.86 6.29 -5.17
N ASN A 11 5.04 5.48 -5.84
CA ASN A 11 4.67 5.68 -7.23
C ASN A 11 3.31 6.42 -7.31
N PRO A 12 3.28 7.67 -7.81
CA PRO A 12 2.07 8.47 -7.90
C PRO A 12 1.05 7.88 -8.89
N HIS A 13 1.50 7.18 -9.94
CA HIS A 13 0.61 6.54 -10.91
C HIS A 13 -0.23 5.44 -10.24
N LYS A 14 0.40 4.59 -9.41
CA LYS A 14 -0.29 3.53 -8.64
C LYS A 14 -1.31 4.12 -7.64
N LEU A 15 -1.01 5.28 -7.07
CA LEU A 15 -1.93 5.97 -6.18
C LEU A 15 -3.18 6.45 -6.92
N GLU A 16 -3.00 7.09 -8.08
CA GLU A 16 -4.12 7.59 -8.87
C GLU A 16 -4.99 6.47 -9.43
N GLU A 17 -4.39 5.35 -9.86
CA GLU A 17 -5.13 4.14 -10.22
C GLU A 17 -5.95 3.61 -9.05
N ALA A 18 -5.33 3.46 -7.87
CA ALA A 18 -6.02 2.97 -6.67
C ALA A 18 -7.21 3.87 -6.30
N LYS A 19 -7.01 5.19 -6.28
CA LYS A 19 -8.10 6.16 -6.05
C LYS A 19 -9.20 6.00 -7.10
N SER A 20 -8.83 5.90 -8.38
CA SER A 20 -9.79 5.84 -9.49
C SER A 20 -10.67 4.59 -9.43
N VAL A 21 -10.09 3.44 -9.08
CA VAL A 21 -10.84 2.18 -8.97
C VAL A 21 -11.66 2.12 -7.68
N LEU A 22 -11.08 2.54 -6.55
CA LEU A 22 -11.69 2.36 -5.24
C LEU A 22 -12.79 3.39 -4.93
N LYS A 23 -12.80 4.55 -5.60
CA LYS A 23 -13.88 5.55 -5.47
C LYS A 23 -15.25 4.96 -5.82
N ASP A 24 -15.31 4.06 -6.81
CA ASP A 24 -16.56 3.46 -7.29
C ASP A 24 -17.18 2.53 -6.24
N TYR A 25 -16.37 2.08 -5.27
CA TYR A 25 -16.79 1.28 -4.12
C TYR A 25 -17.03 2.13 -2.86
N GLY A 26 -16.93 3.46 -2.95
CA GLY A 26 -17.02 4.35 -1.79
C GLY A 26 -15.85 4.20 -0.81
N ILE A 27 -14.69 3.76 -1.29
CA ILE A 27 -13.47 3.60 -0.51
C ILE A 27 -12.53 4.79 -0.76
N VAL A 28 -12.12 5.46 0.30
CA VAL A 28 -11.14 6.56 0.26
C VAL A 28 -9.73 5.99 0.41
N VAL A 29 -8.83 6.46 -0.44
CA VAL A 29 -7.42 6.05 -0.45
C VAL A 29 -6.58 7.20 0.08
N GLU A 30 -6.04 7.03 1.28
CA GLU A 30 -5.11 7.98 1.89
C GLU A 30 -3.67 7.53 1.59
N PRO A 31 -2.90 8.32 0.83
CA PRO A 31 -1.50 8.01 0.60
C PRO A 31 -0.71 8.20 1.89
N LEU A 32 0.16 7.25 2.18
CA LEU A 32 1.17 7.42 3.21
C LEU A 32 2.52 6.97 2.63
N GLN A 33 3.43 7.94 2.49
CA GLN A 33 4.76 7.70 1.96
C GLN A 33 5.70 7.40 3.13
N ILE A 34 6.15 6.16 3.21
CA ILE A 34 7.11 5.70 4.20
C ILE A 34 8.26 5.06 3.44
N ASP A 35 9.48 5.34 3.86
CA ASP A 35 10.63 4.60 3.37
C ASP A 35 10.60 3.18 3.94
N ILE A 36 10.52 2.18 3.07
CA ILE A 36 10.40 0.77 3.47
C ILE A 36 11.55 0.02 2.82
N ASP A 37 12.33 -0.65 3.65
CA ASP A 37 13.44 -1.48 3.21
C ASP A 37 12.89 -2.70 2.47
N GLY A 38 12.98 -2.67 1.15
CA GLY A 38 12.60 -3.78 0.30
C GLY A 38 13.61 -4.92 0.40
N ILE A 39 13.13 -6.16 0.39
CA ILE A 39 14.00 -7.33 0.25
C ILE A 39 14.08 -7.78 -1.21
N GLN A 40 15.23 -8.31 -1.61
CA GLN A 40 15.35 -9.02 -2.87
C GLN A 40 15.07 -10.51 -2.65
N HIS A 41 14.08 -11.05 -3.36
CA HIS A 41 13.76 -12.47 -3.34
C HIS A 41 13.31 -12.90 -4.74
N HIS A 42 13.34 -14.20 -5.04
CA HIS A 42 12.79 -14.75 -6.29
C HIS A 42 11.27 -14.98 -6.21
N ASP A 43 10.70 -14.90 -5.02
CA ASP A 43 9.29 -15.14 -4.74
C ASP A 43 8.61 -13.78 -4.49
N PRO A 44 7.73 -13.31 -5.40
CA PRO A 44 7.06 -12.02 -5.27
C PRO A 44 6.14 -11.94 -4.04
N LEU A 45 5.61 -13.07 -3.56
CA LEU A 45 4.82 -13.10 -2.33
C LEU A 45 5.69 -12.77 -1.13
N LYS A 46 6.90 -13.34 -1.06
CA LYS A 46 7.85 -13.04 0.04
C LYS A 46 8.27 -11.58 0.06
N ILE A 47 8.49 -10.97 -1.12
CA ILE A 47 8.78 -9.54 -1.22
C ILE A 47 7.61 -8.73 -0.67
N THR A 48 6.38 -9.06 -1.07
CA THR A 48 5.17 -8.34 -0.66
C THR A 48 4.87 -8.52 0.83
N GLU A 49 5.02 -9.73 1.36
CA GLU A 49 4.89 -10.04 2.78
C GLU A 49 5.87 -9.24 3.64
N ALA A 50 7.13 -9.17 3.24
CA ALA A 50 8.13 -8.38 3.95
C ALA A 50 7.80 -6.88 3.89
N LYS A 51 7.41 -6.38 2.71
CA LYS A 51 7.02 -4.99 2.49
C LYS A 51 5.84 -4.59 3.38
N VAL A 52 4.77 -5.39 3.40
CA VAL A 52 3.58 -5.06 4.21
C VAL A 52 3.86 -5.11 5.71
N LYS A 53 4.69 -6.05 6.17
CA LYS A 53 5.08 -6.13 7.59
C LYS A 53 5.85 -4.90 8.03
N SER A 54 6.89 -4.52 7.28
CA SER A 54 7.67 -3.32 7.60
C SER A 54 6.83 -2.05 7.48
N ALA A 55 5.95 -1.97 6.48
CA ALA A 55 5.00 -0.86 6.35
C ALA A 55 4.07 -0.75 7.55
N TYR A 56 3.52 -1.87 8.03
CA TYR A 56 2.62 -1.92 9.17
C TYR A 56 3.33 -1.50 10.47
N GLU A 57 4.54 -2.02 10.69
CA GLU A 57 5.37 -1.67 11.87
C GLU A 57 5.70 -0.17 11.91
N LYS A 58 6.04 0.43 10.76
CA LYS A 58 6.35 1.87 10.67
C LYS A 58 5.10 2.75 10.73
N ALA A 59 3.97 2.31 10.15
CA ALA A 59 2.74 3.09 10.11
C ALA A 59 1.94 3.03 11.42
N GLY A 60 2.08 1.95 12.20
CA GLY A 60 1.30 1.74 13.43
C GLY A 60 -0.20 1.52 13.22
N GLN A 61 -0.63 1.30 11.98
CA GLN A 61 -2.03 1.12 11.58
C GLN A 61 -2.15 0.15 10.40
N PRO A 62 -3.34 -0.42 10.13
CA PRO A 62 -3.57 -1.24 8.95
C PRO A 62 -3.23 -0.50 7.65
N VAL A 63 -2.45 -1.15 6.79
CA VAL A 63 -1.96 -0.58 5.52
C VAL A 63 -2.20 -1.52 4.35
N VAL A 64 -2.31 -0.95 3.16
CA VAL A 64 -2.34 -1.68 1.89
C VAL A 64 -1.09 -1.33 1.10
N VAL A 65 -0.40 -2.36 0.60
CA VAL A 65 0.76 -2.23 -0.29
C VAL A 65 0.47 -2.93 -1.62
N ASN A 66 1.10 -2.47 -2.69
CA ASN A 66 1.10 -3.17 -3.98
C ASN A 66 2.53 -3.51 -4.43
N ASN A 67 2.72 -4.69 -4.99
CA ASN A 67 3.97 -5.15 -5.61
C ASN A 67 3.62 -5.79 -6.96
N CYS A 68 3.87 -5.04 -8.03
CA CYS A 68 3.78 -5.45 -9.43
C CYS A 68 4.93 -4.75 -10.14
#